data_AF-K1SFP7-F1
#
_entry.id   AF-K1SFP7-F1
#
_cell.length_a   1.000
_cell.length_b   1.000
_cell.length_c   1.000
_cell.angle_alpha   90.00
_cell.angle_beta   90.00
_cell.angle_gamma   90.00
#
_symmetry.space_group_name_H-M   'P 1'
#
loop_
_entity.id
_entity.type
_entity.pdbx_description
1 polymer ?
#
loop_
_entity_poly.entity_id
_entity_poly.type
_entity_poly.pdbx_seq_one_letter_code
_entity_poly.pdbx_strand_id
1 'polypeptide(L)'
;AKLGVSPDSIMVLSMGGSLGAKAINENMTALIAERWQNKNLFFMHSTGKYGKWVPEKLKELGVDENKASNVVIREYIDDMDVCLAASDLVIGRAGASSLSEIEAVGRASILIPSPNVAENHQYHNAMALVENDAARVIEEKDLTSEKLISEFDSLVADRETLVRLGRNAKKIGG
;
A
#
# COMPACT_ATOMS: atom_id res chain seq x y z
N ALA A 1 -14.49 -7.00 -14.25
CA ALA A 1 -13.09 -6.67 -13.89
C ALA A 1 -12.43 -7.90 -13.28
N LYS A 2 -11.20 -8.26 -13.68
CA LYS A 2 -10.51 -9.50 -13.23
C LYS A 2 -10.36 -9.65 -11.70
N LEU A 3 -10.43 -8.53 -10.96
CA LEU A 3 -10.21 -8.48 -9.51
C LEU A 3 -11.48 -8.28 -8.66
N GLY A 4 -12.66 -8.16 -9.28
CA GLY A 4 -13.92 -7.98 -8.54
C GLY A 4 -14.08 -6.64 -7.79
N VAL A 5 -13.19 -5.67 -8.03
CA VAL A 5 -13.23 -4.33 -7.43
C VAL A 5 -14.39 -3.51 -8.02
N SER A 6 -15.19 -2.89 -7.15
CA SER A 6 -16.23 -1.93 -7.58
C SER A 6 -15.57 -0.66 -8.12
N PRO A 7 -16.05 -0.07 -9.24
CA PRO A 7 -15.49 1.17 -9.80
C PRO A 7 -15.45 2.34 -8.81
N ASP A 8 -16.39 2.36 -7.88
CA ASP A 8 -16.53 3.42 -6.87
C ASP A 8 -15.66 3.18 -5.63
N SER A 9 -15.08 1.98 -5.49
CA SER A 9 -14.18 1.67 -4.38
C SER A 9 -12.78 2.21 -4.65
N ILE A 10 -12.10 2.61 -3.57
CA ILE A 10 -10.66 2.89 -3.55
C ILE A 10 -9.94 1.56 -3.35
N MET A 11 -9.13 1.16 -4.33
CA MET A 11 -8.30 -0.03 -4.24
C MET A 11 -6.93 0.31 -3.65
N VAL A 12 -6.61 -0.35 -2.54
CA VAL A 12 -5.37 -0.23 -1.79
C VAL A 12 -4.53 -1.47 -2.05
N LEU A 13 -3.42 -1.29 -2.77
CA LEU A 13 -2.43 -2.33 -2.98
C LEU A 13 -1.31 -2.16 -1.95
N SER A 14 -0.90 -3.23 -1.28
CA SER A 14 0.20 -3.16 -0.32
C SER A 14 1.16 -4.33 -0.43
N MET A 15 2.45 -4.06 -0.31
CA MET A 15 3.51 -5.05 -0.50
C MET A 15 4.81 -4.69 0.21
N GLY A 16 5.41 -5.68 0.87
CA GLY A 16 6.72 -5.57 1.53
C GLY A 16 7.91 -6.11 0.71
N GLY A 17 7.69 -6.49 -0.55
CA GLY A 17 8.64 -7.28 -1.37
C GLY A 17 8.46 -8.79 -1.19
N SER A 18 9.15 -9.62 -1.97
CA SER A 18 8.91 -11.08 -2.05
C SER A 18 9.10 -11.83 -0.73
N LEU A 19 10.02 -11.38 0.12
CA LEU A 19 10.20 -11.96 1.46
C LEU A 19 9.13 -11.49 2.46
N GLY A 20 8.47 -10.37 2.19
CA GLY A 20 7.60 -9.68 3.13
C GLY A 20 8.39 -8.78 4.07
N ALA A 21 7.76 -7.69 4.49
CA ALA A 21 8.32 -6.76 5.45
C ALA A 21 7.48 -6.81 6.72
N LYS A 22 8.06 -7.29 7.83
CA LYS A 22 7.34 -7.47 9.10
C LYS A 22 6.63 -6.18 9.53
N ALA A 23 7.32 -5.05 9.51
CA ALA A 23 6.76 -3.74 9.87
C ALA A 23 5.56 -3.38 9.00
N ILE A 24 5.61 -3.61 7.67
CA ILE A 24 4.48 -3.35 6.78
C ILE A 24 3.32 -4.30 7.09
N ASN A 25 3.59 -5.59 7.25
CA ASN A 25 2.56 -6.60 7.51
C ASN A 25 1.82 -6.32 8.83
N GLU A 26 2.52 -5.96 9.90
CA GLU A 26 1.92 -5.61 11.21
C GLU A 26 0.99 -4.40 11.09
N ASN A 27 1.47 -3.32 10.47
CA ASN A 27 0.70 -2.08 10.36
C ASN A 27 -0.46 -2.22 9.35
N MET A 28 -0.27 -2.94 8.24
CA MET A 28 -1.35 -3.25 7.30
C MET A 28 -2.42 -4.16 7.93
N THR A 29 -2.01 -5.11 8.77
CA THR A 29 -2.96 -5.98 9.50
C THR A 29 -3.86 -5.14 10.40
N ALA A 30 -3.29 -4.19 11.15
CA ALA A 30 -4.05 -3.27 11.98
C ALA A 30 -4.99 -2.38 11.14
N LEU A 31 -4.47 -1.76 10.08
CA LEU A 31 -5.26 -0.92 9.17
C LEU A 31 -6.46 -1.66 8.58
N ILE A 32 -6.24 -2.87 8.06
CA ILE A 32 -7.30 -3.70 7.48
C ILE A 32 -8.32 -4.07 8.56
N ALA A 33 -7.86 -4.50 9.74
CA ALA A 33 -8.75 -4.88 10.84
C ALA A 33 -9.68 -3.74 11.28
N GLU A 34 -9.24 -2.48 11.21
CA GLU A 34 -10.10 -1.35 11.55
C GLU A 34 -10.99 -0.85 10.40
N ARG A 35 -10.61 -1.09 9.13
CA ARG A 35 -11.28 -0.46 7.98
C ARG A 35 -12.01 -1.44 7.05
N TRP A 36 -11.89 -2.76 7.24
CA TRP A 36 -12.50 -3.77 6.35
C TRP A 36 -14.04 -3.68 6.23
N GLN A 37 -14.72 -3.10 7.22
CA GLN A 37 -16.16 -2.91 7.18
C GLN A 37 -16.58 -1.81 6.20
N ASN A 38 -15.70 -0.86 5.87
CA ASN A 38 -15.95 0.14 4.84
C ASN A 38 -15.88 -0.49 3.45
N LYS A 39 -17.04 -0.71 2.83
CA LYS A 39 -17.14 -1.37 1.52
C LYS A 39 -16.75 -0.48 0.34
N ASN A 40 -16.46 0.80 0.59
CA ASN A 40 -15.83 1.68 -0.39
C ASN A 40 -14.31 1.48 -0.45
N LEU A 41 -13.72 0.65 0.40
CA LEU A 41 -12.30 0.30 0.36
C LEU A 41 -12.14 -1.15 -0.09
N PHE A 42 -11.18 -1.39 -0.98
CA PHE A 42 -10.75 -2.73 -1.36
C PHE A 42 -9.27 -2.91 -1.04
N PHE A 43 -8.91 -3.88 -0.22
CA PHE A 43 -7.54 -4.16 0.19
C PHE A 43 -6.99 -5.37 -0.56
N MET A 44 -5.88 -5.18 -1.26
CA MET A 44 -5.03 -6.25 -1.79
C MET A 44 -3.68 -6.18 -1.06
N HIS A 45 -3.38 -7.16 -0.21
CA HIS A 45 -2.15 -7.18 0.58
C HIS A 45 -1.30 -8.40 0.24
N SER A 46 -0.07 -8.15 -0.19
CA SER A 46 0.98 -9.15 -0.38
C SER A 46 1.81 -9.29 0.90
N THR A 47 1.67 -10.42 1.57
CA THR A 47 2.31 -10.68 2.87
C THR A 47 3.78 -11.07 2.72
N GLY A 48 4.15 -11.63 1.57
CA GLY A 48 5.45 -12.25 1.34
C GLY A 48 5.68 -13.50 2.20
N LYS A 49 6.80 -14.18 1.94
CA LYS A 49 7.13 -15.47 2.57
C LYS A 49 7.08 -15.45 4.11
N TYR A 50 7.44 -14.34 4.75
CA TYR A 50 7.48 -14.19 6.20
C TYR A 50 6.17 -13.67 6.83
N GLY A 51 5.15 -13.36 6.02
CA GLY A 51 3.87 -12.83 6.48
C GLY A 51 2.72 -13.84 6.55
N LYS A 52 3.01 -15.15 6.57
CA LYS A 52 1.98 -16.20 6.56
C LYS A 52 1.01 -16.17 7.76
N TRP A 53 1.39 -15.47 8.84
CA TRP A 53 0.58 -15.26 10.03
C TRP A 53 -0.54 -14.21 9.85
N VAL A 54 -0.47 -13.36 8.81
CA VAL A 54 -1.41 -12.23 8.63
C VAL A 54 -2.87 -12.67 8.52
N PRO A 55 -3.25 -13.69 7.73
CA PRO A 55 -4.65 -14.12 7.64
C PRO A 55 -5.22 -14.59 8.98
N GLU A 56 -4.45 -15.37 9.74
CA GLU A 56 -4.84 -15.83 11.07
C GLU A 56 -5.01 -14.64 12.02
N LYS A 57 -4.08 -13.68 11.98
CA LYS A 57 -4.16 -12.49 12.83
C LYS A 57 -5.37 -11.61 12.51
N LEU A 58 -5.70 -11.44 11.22
CA LEU A 58 -6.90 -10.71 10.81
C LEU A 58 -8.17 -11.38 11.33
N LYS A 59 -8.22 -12.72 11.31
CA LYS A 59 -9.35 -13.48 11.87
C LYS A 59 -9.48 -13.26 13.38
N GLU A 60 -8.38 -13.29 14.14
CA GLU A 60 -8.38 -12.96 15.58
C GLU A 60 -8.90 -11.55 15.86
N LEU A 61 -8.59 -10.60 14.96
CA LEU A 61 -9.04 -9.20 15.05
C LEU A 61 -10.47 -8.99 14.53
N GLY A 62 -11.19 -10.06 14.19
CA GLY A 62 -12.60 -10.00 13.81
C GLY A 62 -12.87 -9.71 12.33
N VAL A 63 -11.87 -9.83 11.47
CA VAL A 63 -12.07 -9.81 10.00
C VAL A 63 -12.67 -11.13 9.57
N ASP A 64 -13.99 -11.14 9.39
CA ASP A 64 -14.76 -12.32 8.96
C ASP A 64 -14.61 -12.51 7.45
N GLU A 65 -13.92 -13.57 7.04
CA GLU A 65 -13.68 -13.94 5.64
C GLU A 65 -14.97 -14.03 4.80
N ASN A 66 -16.11 -14.36 5.42
CA ASN A 66 -17.39 -14.45 4.73
C ASN A 66 -18.01 -13.08 4.45
N LYS A 67 -17.58 -12.05 5.18
CA LYS A 67 -18.08 -10.67 5.09
C LYS A 67 -17.05 -9.70 4.51
N ALA A 68 -15.78 -10.06 4.55
CA ALA A 68 -14.65 -9.26 4.09
C ALA A 68 -14.33 -9.52 2.61
N SER A 69 -15.36 -9.51 1.74
CA SER A 69 -15.18 -9.69 0.29
C SER A 69 -14.29 -8.62 -0.38
N ASN A 70 -14.04 -7.53 0.34
CA ASN A 70 -13.19 -6.42 -0.04
C ASN A 70 -11.77 -6.53 0.55
N VAL A 71 -11.39 -7.66 1.16
CA VAL A 71 -10.04 -7.91 1.68
C VAL A 71 -9.49 -9.17 1.02
N VAL A 72 -8.39 -9.01 0.29
CA VAL A 72 -7.68 -10.09 -0.38
C VAL A 72 -6.23 -10.12 0.12
N ILE A 73 -5.87 -11.21 0.77
CA ILE A 73 -4.52 -11.45 1.28
C ILE A 73 -3.86 -12.53 0.40
N ARG A 74 -2.69 -12.23 -0.15
CA ARG A 74 -1.90 -13.16 -0.95
C ARG A 74 -0.48 -13.24 -0.43
N GLU A 75 0.17 -14.39 -0.56
CA GLU A 75 1.60 -14.51 -0.25
C GLU A 75 2.46 -13.82 -1.32
N TYR A 76 2.07 -13.97 -2.59
CA TYR A 76 2.70 -13.34 -3.74
C TYR A 76 1.62 -12.88 -4.72
N ILE A 77 1.92 -11.81 -5.48
CA ILE A 77 1.01 -11.27 -6.49
C ILE A 77 1.68 -11.53 -7.85
N ASP A 78 1.20 -12.57 -8.54
CA ASP A 78 1.69 -12.95 -9.88
C ASP A 78 1.24 -11.96 -10.97
N ASP A 79 0.09 -11.31 -10.76
CA ASP A 79 -0.54 -10.33 -11.64
C ASP A 79 -0.34 -8.89 -11.13
N MET A 80 0.92 -8.55 -10.83
CA MET A 80 1.29 -7.25 -10.25
C MET A 80 0.91 -6.07 -11.14
N ASP A 81 1.10 -6.22 -12.45
CA ASP A 81 0.71 -5.24 -13.46
C ASP A 81 -0.79 -4.92 -13.41
N VAL A 82 -1.63 -5.97 -13.30
CA VAL A 82 -3.09 -5.84 -13.18
C VAL A 82 -3.47 -5.21 -11.84
N CYS A 83 -2.87 -5.64 -10.74
CA CYS A 83 -3.14 -5.10 -9.40
C CYS A 83 -2.75 -3.62 -9.29
N LEU A 84 -1.58 -3.27 -9.78
CA LEU A 84 -1.07 -1.89 -9.77
C LEU A 84 -1.91 -0.99 -10.68
N ALA A 85 -2.28 -1.47 -11.86
CA ALA A 85 -3.16 -0.75 -12.77
C ALA A 85 -4.58 -0.57 -12.21
N ALA A 86 -5.05 -1.45 -11.33
CA ALA A 86 -6.35 -1.31 -10.67
C ALA A 86 -6.31 -0.49 -9.38
N SER A 87 -5.14 -0.35 -8.74
CA SER A 87 -4.98 0.38 -7.48
C SER A 87 -5.20 1.88 -7.62
N ASP A 88 -5.70 2.51 -6.57
CA ASP A 88 -5.71 3.97 -6.40
C ASP A 88 -4.58 4.41 -5.46
N LEU A 89 -4.21 3.56 -4.49
CA LEU A 89 -3.17 3.79 -3.50
C LEU A 89 -2.26 2.57 -3.35
N VAL A 90 -0.95 2.80 -3.33
CA VAL A 90 0.08 1.77 -3.06
C VAL A 90 0.76 2.01 -1.71
N ILE A 91 0.86 1.00 -0.86
CA ILE A 91 1.55 1.08 0.44
C ILE A 91 2.69 0.05 0.46
N GLY A 92 3.94 0.52 0.53
CA GLY A 92 5.06 -0.41 0.39
C GLY A 92 6.43 0.18 0.61
N ARG A 93 7.47 -0.61 0.27
CA ARG A 93 8.86 -0.17 0.31
C ARG A 93 9.18 0.80 -0.83
N ALA A 94 10.13 1.70 -0.61
CA ALA A 94 10.62 2.64 -1.61
C ALA A 94 11.79 2.08 -2.42
N GLY A 95 11.68 0.82 -2.86
CA GLY A 95 12.68 0.20 -3.74
C GLY A 95 12.63 0.79 -5.15
N ALA A 96 13.79 0.94 -5.81
CA ALA A 96 13.88 1.58 -7.13
C ALA A 96 12.91 0.98 -8.16
N SER A 97 12.84 -0.35 -8.27
CA SER A 97 11.93 -1.03 -9.21
C SER A 97 10.47 -0.74 -8.91
N SER A 98 10.06 -0.81 -7.63
CA SER A 98 8.68 -0.54 -7.23
C SER A 98 8.29 0.92 -7.46
N LEU A 99 9.21 1.86 -7.24
CA LEU A 99 8.96 3.27 -7.53
C LEU A 99 8.79 3.52 -9.03
N SER A 100 9.67 2.97 -9.87
CA SER A 100 9.53 3.11 -11.32
C SER A 100 8.21 2.53 -11.84
N GLU A 101 7.71 1.44 -11.27
CA GLU A 101 6.39 0.89 -11.60
C GLU A 101 5.25 1.83 -11.15
N ILE A 102 5.30 2.34 -9.92
CA ILE A 102 4.31 3.29 -9.38
C ILE A 102 4.25 4.57 -10.22
N GLU A 103 5.41 5.11 -10.57
CA GLU A 103 5.56 6.30 -11.42
C GLU A 103 5.01 6.02 -12.81
N ALA A 104 5.40 4.92 -13.46
CA ALA A 104 4.93 4.58 -14.80
C ALA A 104 3.40 4.48 -14.90
N VAL A 105 2.77 3.88 -13.88
CA VAL A 105 1.30 3.75 -13.83
C VAL A 105 0.64 5.06 -13.35
N GLY A 106 1.33 5.84 -12.52
CA GLY A 106 0.83 7.09 -11.95
C GLY A 106 -0.10 6.87 -10.77
N ARG A 107 0.35 6.11 -9.76
CA ARG A 107 -0.44 5.81 -8.55
C ARG A 107 0.05 6.61 -7.35
N ALA A 108 -0.89 7.00 -6.49
CA ALA A 108 -0.53 7.56 -5.19
C ALA A 108 0.15 6.49 -4.34
N SER A 109 1.09 6.89 -3.48
CA SER A 109 1.77 5.94 -2.61
C SER A 109 2.06 6.47 -1.21
N ILE A 110 1.92 5.60 -0.21
CA ILE A 110 2.55 5.74 1.11
C ILE A 110 3.78 4.83 1.12
N LEU A 111 4.95 5.46 1.17
CA LEU A 111 6.24 4.80 1.08
C LEU A 111 6.85 4.64 2.47
N ILE A 112 7.33 3.43 2.77
CA ILE A 112 7.97 3.07 4.02
C ILE A 112 9.40 2.60 3.71
N PRO A 113 10.36 3.53 3.57
CA PRO A 113 11.75 3.19 3.27
C PRO A 113 12.31 2.21 4.30
N SER A 114 13.04 1.20 3.83
CA SER A 114 13.75 0.30 4.74
C SER A 114 14.98 1.00 5.33
N PRO A 115 15.22 0.89 6.64
CA PRO A 115 16.39 1.49 7.29
C PRO A 115 17.68 0.69 7.03
N ASN A 116 17.57 -0.53 6.49
CA ASN A 116 18.67 -1.49 6.37
C ASN A 116 19.36 -1.45 5.00
N VAL A 117 19.07 -0.44 4.18
CA VAL A 117 19.61 -0.32 2.82
C VAL A 117 20.80 0.63 2.84
N ALA A 118 21.86 0.28 2.11
CA ALA A 118 23.06 1.10 2.02
C ALA A 118 22.71 2.55 1.66
N GLU A 119 23.42 3.50 2.29
CA GLU A 119 23.39 4.94 1.99
C GLU A 119 21.98 5.58 1.98
N ASN A 120 20.99 4.99 2.66
CA ASN A 120 19.61 5.51 2.71
C ASN A 120 18.97 5.75 1.33
N HIS A 121 19.39 4.99 0.30
CA HIS A 121 18.88 5.16 -1.07
C HIS A 121 17.35 5.11 -1.16
N GLN A 122 16.69 4.21 -0.41
CA GLN A 122 15.22 4.16 -0.40
C GLN A 122 14.59 5.43 0.16
N TYR A 123 15.20 6.06 1.15
CA TYR A 123 14.70 7.32 1.70
C TYR A 123 14.85 8.45 0.67
N HIS A 124 16.01 8.58 0.04
CA HIS A 124 16.25 9.58 -1.01
C HIS A 124 15.29 9.42 -2.19
N ASN A 125 15.06 8.19 -2.65
CA ASN A 125 14.10 7.93 -3.71
C ASN A 125 12.69 8.34 -3.29
N ALA A 126 12.27 7.98 -2.08
CA ALA A 126 10.94 8.33 -1.59
C ALA A 126 10.76 9.85 -1.42
N MET A 127 11.80 10.54 -0.94
CA MET A 127 11.79 11.99 -0.76
C MET A 127 11.67 12.73 -2.10
N ALA A 128 12.27 12.22 -3.18
CA ALA A 128 12.09 12.80 -4.51
C ALA A 128 10.61 12.86 -4.94
N LEU A 129 9.80 11.85 -4.58
CA LEU A 129 8.36 11.87 -4.82
C LEU A 129 7.64 12.84 -3.86
N VAL A 130 8.03 12.88 -2.58
CA VAL A 130 7.41 13.78 -1.60
C VAL A 130 7.62 15.25 -1.96
N GLU A 131 8.83 15.62 -2.39
CA GLU A 131 9.19 16.98 -2.81
C GLU A 131 8.36 17.47 -4.02
N ASN A 132 7.87 16.53 -4.82
CA ASN A 132 6.99 16.78 -5.97
C ASN A 132 5.51 16.54 -5.66
N ASP A 133 5.15 16.37 -4.39
CA ASP A 133 3.81 16.05 -3.92
C ASP A 133 3.19 14.89 -4.73
N ALA A 134 3.97 13.82 -4.86
CA ALA A 134 3.63 12.59 -5.58
C ALA A 134 3.44 11.39 -4.65
N ALA A 135 3.93 11.47 -3.41
CA ALA A 135 3.82 10.42 -2.41
C ALA A 135 3.73 10.98 -0.98
N ARG A 136 3.46 10.09 -0.03
CA ARG A 136 3.71 10.30 1.41
C ARG A 136 4.80 9.34 1.86
N VAL A 137 5.58 9.74 2.86
CA VAL A 137 6.66 8.92 3.43
C VAL A 137 6.46 8.78 4.92
N ILE A 138 6.56 7.54 5.40
CA ILE A 138 6.64 7.22 6.82
C ILE A 138 7.92 6.42 7.01
N GLU A 139 8.91 6.99 7.69
CA GLU A 139 10.11 6.23 8.06
C GLU A 139 9.73 5.06 8.96
N GLU A 140 10.37 3.90 8.77
CA GLU A 140 10.06 2.69 9.54
C GLU A 140 10.21 2.89 11.06
N LYS A 141 11.15 3.74 11.49
CA LYS A 141 11.36 4.08 12.91
C LYS A 141 10.16 4.80 13.54
N ASP A 142 9.38 5.50 12.72
CA ASP A 142 8.20 6.27 13.13
C ASP A 142 6.90 5.58 12.71
N LEU A 143 6.98 4.39 12.11
CA LEU A 143 5.83 3.64 11.63
C LEU A 143 5.10 3.01 12.83
N THR A 144 3.93 3.56 13.14
CA THR A 144 2.97 2.96 14.06
C THR A 144 1.62 2.78 13.36
N SER A 145 0.78 1.90 13.92
CA SER A 145 -0.54 1.62 13.35
C SER A 145 -1.36 2.89 13.25
N GLU A 146 -1.34 3.72 14.30
CA GLU A 146 -2.08 4.98 14.37
C GLU A 146 -1.60 5.97 13.30
N LYS A 147 -0.28 6.05 13.09
CA LYS A 147 0.30 6.96 12.09
C LYS A 147 -0.06 6.50 10.68
N LEU A 148 0.07 5.20 10.39
CA LEU A 148 -0.32 4.67 9.09
C LEU A 148 -1.81 4.88 8.82
N ILE A 149 -2.66 4.61 9.81
CA ILE A 149 -4.11 4.77 9.71
C ILE A 149 -4.49 6.24 9.50
N SER A 150 -3.88 7.16 10.25
CA SER A 150 -4.14 8.60 10.10
C SER A 150 -3.75 9.10 8.70
N GLU A 151 -2.57 8.75 8.20
CA GLU A 151 -2.13 9.11 6.85
C GLU A 151 -3.01 8.46 5.78
N PHE A 152 -3.36 7.19 5.96
CA PHE A 152 -4.27 6.47 5.07
C PHE A 152 -5.62 7.17 4.99
N ASP A 153 -6.28 7.42 6.14
CA ASP A 153 -7.59 8.04 6.21
C ASP A 153 -7.58 9.44 5.57
N SER A 154 -6.52 10.22 5.81
CA SER A 154 -6.36 11.54 5.18
C SER A 154 -6.29 11.45 3.66
N LEU A 155 -5.67 10.41 3.09
CA LEU A 155 -5.56 10.24 1.65
C LEU A 155 -6.84 9.70 1.03
N VAL A 156 -7.51 8.74 1.68
CA VAL A 156 -8.72 8.11 1.13
C VAL A 156 -10.00 8.92 1.38
N ALA A 157 -9.95 9.92 2.26
CA ALA A 157 -11.04 10.88 2.47
C ALA A 157 -11.35 11.71 1.23
N ASP A 158 -10.36 11.93 0.35
CA ASP A 158 -10.50 12.68 -0.88
C ASP A 158 -9.83 11.97 -2.05
N ARG A 159 -10.65 11.42 -2.95
CA ARG A 159 -10.16 10.74 -4.16
C ARG A 159 -9.39 11.68 -5.09
N GLU A 160 -9.68 12.98 -5.08
CA GLU A 160 -8.92 13.94 -5.90
C GLU A 160 -7.47 14.05 -5.43
N THR A 161 -7.23 13.95 -4.13
CA THR A 161 -5.87 13.89 -3.57
C THR A 161 -5.11 12.67 -4.11
N LEU A 162 -5.70 11.48 -4.14
CA LEU A 162 -5.07 10.29 -4.72
C LEU A 162 -4.76 10.48 -6.21
N VAL A 163 -5.71 11.03 -6.98
CA VAL A 163 -5.51 11.31 -8.41
C VAL A 163 -4.41 12.32 -8.64
N ARG A 164 -4.33 13.36 -7.80
CA ARG A 164 -3.31 14.41 -7.88
C ARG A 164 -1.91 13.86 -7.57
N LEU A 165 -1.76 13.09 -6.49
CA LEU A 165 -0.51 12.42 -6.15
C LEU A 165 -0.05 11.49 -7.27
N GLY A 166 -0.95 10.63 -7.77
CA GLY A 166 -0.64 9.72 -8.87
C GLY A 166 -0.25 10.43 -10.18
N ARG A 167 -0.93 11.54 -10.51
CA ARG A 167 -0.55 12.38 -11.65
C ARG A 167 0.85 12.98 -11.51
N ASN A 168 1.21 13.42 -10.30
CA ASN A 168 2.54 13.96 -10.04
C ASN A 168 3.61 12.87 -10.09
N ALA A 169 3.33 11.68 -9.55
CA ALA A 169 4.22 10.52 -9.66
C ALA A 169 4.52 10.18 -11.12
N LYS A 170 3.49 10.22 -11.98
CA LYS A 170 3.66 9.96 -13.41
C LYS A 170 4.59 10.93 -14.13
N LYS A 171 4.52 12.22 -13.78
CA LYS A 171 5.41 13.24 -14.37
C LYS A 171 6.88 13.06 -14.01
N ILE A 172 7.18 12.37 -12.90
CA ILE A 172 8.55 12.08 -12.47
C ILE A 172 9.13 10.92 -13.29
N GLY A 173 8.32 9.89 -13.56
CA GLY A 173 8.74 8.71 -14.31
C GLY A 173 8.86 8.88 -15.82
N GLY A 174 8.31 9.96 -16.41
CA GLY A 174 8.39 10.25 -17.85
C GLY A 174 7.39 11.26 -18.37
#